data_AF-A0A9Q5GAJ0-F1
#
_entry.id   AF-A0A9Q5GAJ0-F1
#
_cell.length_a   1.000
_cell.length_b   1.000
_cell.length_c   1.000
_cell.angle_alpha   90.00
_cell.angle_beta   90.00
_cell.angle_gamma   90.00
#
_symmetry.space_group_name_H-M   'P 1'
#
loop_
_entity.id
_entity.type
_entity.pdbx_description
1 polymer ?
#
loop_
_entity_poly.entity_id
_entity_poly.type
_entity_poly.pdbx_seq_one_letter_code
_entity_poly.pdbx_strand_id
1 'polypeptide(L)'
;MIQKFRWKFIGTSVAALLMVLLITLGSLVGITRIQNQNEVDRVLTALVKNEGHLSPRNAQPAFGNQNDPINRNFLAGKYNPEAVYQYRYFSVTVDSSRRIHVINDNNVYKVKNTEIKSITIEEL
;
A
#
# COMPACT_ATOMS: atom_id res chain seq x y z
N MET A 1 23.10 -29.65 42.57
CA MET A 1 21.74 -29.71 41.97
C MET A 1 21.18 -28.35 41.53
N ILE A 2 21.64 -27.22 42.08
CA ILE A 2 21.13 -25.87 41.77
C ILE A 2 21.44 -25.38 40.33
N GLN A 3 22.52 -25.88 39.71
CA GLN A 3 23.02 -25.37 38.42
C GLN A 3 22.15 -25.79 37.22
N LYS A 4 21.57 -27.00 37.24
CA LYS A 4 20.61 -27.45 36.22
C LYS A 4 19.28 -26.68 36.29
N PHE A 5 18.90 -26.22 37.48
CA PHE A 5 17.69 -25.41 37.67
C PHE A 5 17.84 -23.99 37.09
N ARG A 6 19.03 -23.39 37.23
CA ARG A 6 19.34 -22.07 36.67
C ARG A 6 19.33 -22.04 35.15
N TRP A 7 19.92 -23.04 34.49
CA TRP A 7 19.92 -23.13 33.03
C TRP A 7 18.53 -23.35 32.44
N LYS A 8 17.70 -24.16 33.11
CA LYS A 8 16.28 -24.31 32.74
C LYS A 8 15.56 -22.97 32.82
N PHE A 9 15.70 -22.24 33.93
CA PHE A 9 15.05 -20.94 34.12
C PHE A 9 15.46 -19.90 33.07
N ILE A 10 16.76 -19.74 32.83
CA ILE A 10 17.28 -18.80 31.82
C ILE A 10 16.76 -19.19 30.42
N GLY A 11 16.78 -20.47 30.09
CA GLY A 11 16.27 -20.97 28.82
C GLY A 11 14.78 -20.64 28.60
N THR A 12 13.94 -20.87 29.62
CA THR A 12 12.51 -20.57 29.51
C THR A 12 12.25 -19.07 29.39
N SER A 13 12.97 -18.22 30.13
CA SER A 13 12.81 -16.77 30.06
C SER A 13 13.25 -16.20 28.70
N VAL A 14 14.38 -16.65 28.17
CA VAL A 14 14.85 -16.23 26.84
C VAL A 14 13.90 -16.71 25.75
N ALA A 15 13.41 -17.94 25.84
CA ALA A 15 12.43 -18.47 24.89
C ALA A 15 11.10 -17.70 24.95
N ALA A 16 10.62 -17.34 26.14
CA ALA A 16 9.41 -16.54 26.30
C ALA A 16 9.57 -15.15 25.69
N LEU A 17 10.70 -14.47 25.93
CA LEU A 17 10.99 -13.16 25.33
C LEU A 17 11.07 -13.24 23.79
N LEU A 18 11.72 -14.29 23.26
CA LEU A 18 11.82 -14.51 21.83
C LEU A 18 10.45 -14.79 21.21
N MET A 19 9.61 -15.57 21.88
CA MET A 19 8.24 -15.86 21.44
C MET A 19 7.39 -14.59 21.37
N VAL A 20 7.45 -13.75 22.41
CA VAL A 20 6.75 -12.45 22.41
C VAL A 20 7.24 -11.57 21.26
N LEU A 21 8.56 -11.51 21.03
CA LEU A 21 9.14 -10.75 19.92
C LEU A 21 8.63 -11.25 18.55
N LEU A 22 8.61 -12.56 18.33
CA LEU A 22 8.10 -13.14 17.08
C LEU A 22 6.62 -12.85 16.88
N ILE A 23 5.81 -12.92 17.94
CA ILE A 23 4.38 -12.63 17.86
C ILE A 23 4.15 -11.16 17.52
N THR A 24 4.85 -10.23 18.17
CA THR A 24 4.64 -8.78 17.94
C THR A 24 5.11 -8.35 16.56
N LEU A 25 6.31 -8.77 16.13
CA LEU A 25 6.81 -8.45 14.79
C LEU A 25 6.07 -9.21 13.69
N GLY A 26 5.80 -10.50 13.90
CA GLY A 26 5.09 -11.33 12.93
C GLY A 26 3.66 -10.86 12.70
N SER A 27 2.94 -10.48 13.77
CA SER A 27 1.61 -9.88 13.64
C SER A 27 1.64 -8.54 12.93
N LEU A 28 2.59 -7.66 13.27
CA LEU A 28 2.73 -6.36 12.61
C LEU A 28 3.00 -6.53 11.10
N VAL A 29 4.02 -7.31 10.73
CA VAL A 29 4.37 -7.55 9.31
C VAL A 29 3.24 -8.24 8.56
N GLY A 30 2.58 -9.23 9.18
CA GLY A 30 1.45 -9.94 8.58
C GLY A 30 0.27 -9.02 8.29
N ILE A 31 -0.11 -8.18 9.25
CA ILE A 31 -1.19 -7.20 9.08
C ILE A 31 -0.83 -6.17 8.02
N THR A 32 0.40 -5.63 8.04
CA THR A 32 0.86 -4.65 7.04
C THR A 32 0.85 -5.23 5.63
N ARG A 33 1.25 -6.50 5.45
CA ARG A 33 1.27 -7.13 4.12
C ARG A 33 -0.12 -7.28 3.52
N ILE A 34 -1.09 -7.69 4.33
CA ILE A 34 -2.49 -7.85 3.88
C ILE A 34 -3.11 -6.47 3.59
N GLN A 35 -2.83 -5.46 4.42
CA GLN A 35 -3.32 -4.10 4.19
C GLN A 35 -2.76 -3.50 2.89
N ASN A 36 -1.46 -3.69 2.61
CA ASN A 36 -0.83 -3.14 1.41
C ASN A 36 -1.43 -3.70 0.11
N GLN A 37 -1.72 -5.00 0.03
CA GLN A 37 -2.35 -5.56 -1.18
C GLN A 37 -3.75 -4.98 -1.39
N ASN A 38 -4.54 -4.91 -0.31
CA ASN A 38 -5.88 -4.34 -0.36
C ASN A 38 -5.86 -2.84 -0.69
N GLU A 39 -4.85 -2.10 -0.25
CA GLU A 39 -4.70 -0.67 -0.56
C GLU A 39 -4.39 -0.45 -2.05
N VAL A 40 -3.46 -1.23 -2.61
CA VAL A 40 -3.14 -1.17 -4.05
C VAL A 40 -4.36 -1.46 -4.91
N ASP A 41 -5.11 -2.53 -4.61
CA ASP A 41 -6.30 -2.90 -5.38
C ASP A 41 -7.37 -1.80 -5.33
N ARG A 42 -7.51 -1.12 -4.19
CA ARG A 42 -8.48 -0.04 -4.01
C ARG A 42 -8.08 1.23 -4.74
N VAL A 43 -6.81 1.60 -4.67
CA VAL A 43 -6.27 2.74 -5.42
C VAL A 43 -6.41 2.47 -6.92
N LEU A 44 -6.06 1.28 -7.38
CA LEU A 44 -6.19 0.88 -8.78
C LEU A 44 -7.66 0.89 -9.23
N THR A 45 -8.56 0.31 -8.43
CA THR A 45 -10.00 0.33 -8.72
C THR A 45 -10.55 1.76 -8.79
N ALA A 46 -10.12 2.64 -7.88
CA ALA A 46 -10.52 4.04 -7.88
C ALA A 46 -9.96 4.78 -9.12
N LEU A 47 -8.73 4.49 -9.55
CA LEU A 47 -8.15 5.04 -10.77
C LEU A 47 -8.93 4.59 -12.01
N VAL A 48 -9.18 3.28 -12.15
CA VAL A 48 -9.91 2.72 -13.30
C VAL A 48 -11.32 3.30 -13.39
N LYS A 49 -12.03 3.40 -12.26
CA LYS A 49 -13.40 3.94 -12.21
C LYS A 49 -13.48 5.43 -12.56
N ASN A 50 -12.39 6.18 -12.39
CA ASN A 50 -12.33 7.62 -12.64
C ASN A 50 -11.44 7.96 -13.84
N GLU A 51 -11.36 7.07 -14.83
CA GLU A 51 -10.64 7.30 -16.09
C GLU A 51 -9.16 7.70 -15.88
N GLY A 52 -8.52 7.20 -14.82
CA GLY A 52 -7.14 7.51 -14.49
C GLY A 52 -6.94 8.83 -13.72
N HIS A 53 -8.00 9.40 -13.15
CA HIS A 53 -7.93 10.61 -12.31
C HIS A 53 -8.36 10.36 -10.86
N LEU A 54 -7.45 10.58 -9.91
CA LEU A 54 -7.74 10.72 -8.48
C LEU A 54 -7.90 12.20 -8.12
N SER A 55 -9.05 12.55 -7.54
CA SER A 55 -9.48 13.89 -7.11
C SER A 55 -10.08 13.78 -5.70
N PRO A 56 -10.05 14.84 -4.87
CA PRO A 56 -10.56 14.77 -3.49
C PRO A 56 -12.00 14.26 -3.35
N ARG A 57 -12.85 14.43 -4.38
CA ARG A 57 -14.25 13.95 -4.38
C ARG A 57 -14.39 12.46 -4.69
N ASN A 58 -13.45 11.87 -5.42
CA ASN A 58 -13.54 10.50 -5.93
C ASN A 58 -12.50 9.55 -5.33
N ALA A 59 -11.56 10.07 -4.53
CA ALA A 59 -10.47 9.31 -3.93
C ALA A 59 -10.86 8.59 -2.64
N GLN A 60 -12.00 8.94 -2.02
CA GLN A 60 -12.49 8.29 -0.80
C GLN A 60 -12.49 6.73 -0.84
N PRO A 61 -12.85 6.06 -1.95
CA PRO A 61 -12.77 4.60 -2.08
C PRO A 61 -11.34 4.04 -2.06
N ALA A 62 -10.36 4.83 -2.53
CA ALA A 62 -8.94 4.48 -2.54
C ALA A 62 -8.35 4.39 -1.12
N PHE A 63 -8.94 5.08 -0.15
CA PHE A 63 -8.37 5.19 1.21
C PHE A 63 -8.94 4.23 2.24
N GLY A 64 -10.06 3.55 1.99
CA GLY A 64 -10.70 2.88 3.12
C GLY A 64 -12.20 2.86 3.13
N ASN A 65 -12.76 1.80 3.71
CA ASN A 65 -14.02 1.95 4.41
C ASN A 65 -13.59 2.35 5.82
N GLN A 66 -13.77 3.63 6.16
CA GLN A 66 -13.34 4.17 7.46
C GLN A 66 -14.10 3.55 8.64
N ASN A 67 -15.22 2.86 8.36
CA ASN A 67 -16.03 2.17 9.36
C ASN A 67 -15.59 0.71 9.57
N ASP A 68 -14.64 0.20 8.78
CA ASP A 68 -14.13 -1.17 8.91
C ASP A 68 -12.89 -1.17 9.83
N PRO A 69 -12.92 -1.80 11.01
CA PRO A 69 -11.80 -1.80 11.94
C PRO A 69 -10.57 -2.59 11.45
N ILE A 70 -10.76 -3.51 10.48
CA ILE A 70 -9.73 -4.36 9.88
C ILE A 70 -9.11 -3.68 8.64
N ASN A 71 -9.95 -2.93 7.90
CA ASN A 71 -9.61 -2.36 6.59
C ASN A 71 -9.52 -0.82 6.58
N ARG A 72 -9.64 -0.20 7.78
CA ARG A 72 -9.18 1.15 8.02
C ARG A 72 -7.67 1.15 7.98
N ASN A 73 -7.09 2.10 7.27
CA ASN A 73 -5.67 2.36 7.32
C ASN A 73 -5.37 2.90 8.74
N PHE A 74 -5.04 1.99 9.68
CA PHE A 74 -5.02 2.23 11.12
C PHE A 74 -4.08 3.39 11.52
N LEU A 75 -3.08 3.64 10.68
CA LEU A 75 -2.12 4.74 10.84
C LEU A 75 -2.55 6.05 10.14
N ALA A 76 -3.52 6.01 9.22
CA ALA A 76 -3.89 7.17 8.41
C ALA A 76 -5.08 7.98 8.98
N GLY A 77 -5.78 7.47 10.00
CA GLY A 77 -6.90 8.18 10.64
C GLY A 77 -8.10 8.39 9.71
N LYS A 78 -8.93 9.40 10.02
CA LYS A 78 -10.10 9.77 9.20
C LYS A 78 -9.61 10.35 7.87
N TYR A 79 -10.28 10.00 6.76
CA TYR A 79 -9.91 10.47 5.41
C TYR A 79 -9.80 12.00 5.37
N ASN A 80 -8.64 12.48 4.92
CA ASN A 80 -8.41 13.88 4.57
C ASN A 80 -8.44 14.01 3.03
N PRO A 81 -9.27 14.90 2.44
CA PRO A 81 -9.26 15.16 1.01
C PRO A 81 -7.88 15.52 0.43
N GLU A 82 -6.97 16.08 1.24
CA GLU A 82 -5.60 16.39 0.82
C GLU A 82 -4.72 15.14 0.68
N ALA A 83 -5.10 14.00 1.28
CA ALA A 83 -4.34 12.76 1.20
C ALA A 83 -4.22 12.25 -0.25
N VAL A 84 -5.13 12.67 -1.15
CA VAL A 84 -5.09 12.32 -2.57
C VAL A 84 -3.76 12.70 -3.25
N TYR A 85 -3.11 13.77 -2.77
CA TYR A 85 -1.85 14.27 -3.33
C TYR A 85 -0.62 13.52 -2.83
N GLN A 86 -0.79 12.56 -1.93
CA GLN A 86 0.31 11.68 -1.48
C GLN A 86 0.63 10.61 -2.53
N TYR A 87 -0.35 10.21 -3.34
CA TYR A 87 -0.14 9.22 -4.39
C TYR A 87 0.55 9.82 -5.60
N ARG A 88 1.68 9.21 -5.99
CA ARG A 88 2.39 9.51 -7.22
C ARG A 88 2.06 8.42 -8.23
N TYR A 89 1.26 8.77 -9.22
CA TYR A 89 0.85 7.86 -10.28
C TYR A 89 0.73 8.63 -11.59
N PHE A 90 0.92 7.92 -12.70
CA PHE A 90 0.54 8.38 -14.03
C PHE A 90 -0.48 7.41 -14.59
N SER A 91 -1.31 7.87 -15.52
CA SER A 91 -2.30 7.03 -16.20
C SER A 91 -2.19 7.20 -17.71
N VAL A 92 -2.32 6.09 -18.43
CA VAL A 92 -2.23 6.02 -19.88
C VAL A 92 -3.40 5.22 -20.43
N THR A 93 -3.93 5.65 -21.57
CA THR A 93 -4.89 4.89 -22.37
C THR A 93 -4.23 4.43 -23.66
N VAL A 94 -4.55 3.21 -24.08
CA VAL A 94 -4.06 2.61 -25.32
C VAL A 94 -5.26 2.45 -26.24
N ASP A 95 -5.24 3.15 -27.38
CA ASP A 95 -6.26 3.01 -28.41
C ASP A 95 -6.12 1.64 -29.12
N SER A 96 -7.20 1.19 -29.76
CA SER A 96 -7.26 0.06 -30.69
C SER A 96 -6.13 0.05 -31.74
N SER A 97 -5.62 1.22 -32.11
CA SER A 97 -4.47 1.40 -33.00
C SER A 97 -3.10 1.32 -32.31
N ARG A 98 -3.03 0.83 -31.07
CA ARG A 98 -1.84 0.80 -30.19
C ARG A 98 -1.19 2.17 -29.96
N ARG A 99 -1.97 3.25 -30.05
CA ARG A 99 -1.48 4.60 -29.76
C ARG A 99 -1.65 4.89 -28.28
N ILE A 100 -0.57 5.35 -27.65
CA ILE A 100 -0.54 5.67 -26.22
C ILE A 100 -0.89 7.15 -26.00
N HIS A 101 -1.93 7.37 -25.23
CA HIS A 101 -2.40 8.67 -24.78
C HIS A 101 -2.13 8.80 -23.28
N VAL A 102 -1.33 9.79 -22.87
CA VAL A 102 -1.11 10.09 -21.45
C VAL A 102 -2.30 10.88 -20.95
N ILE A 103 -3.00 10.35 -19.94
CA ILE A 103 -4.21 10.95 -19.38
C ILE A 103 -3.87 11.87 -18.20
N ASN A 104 -2.87 11.49 -17.39
CA ASN A 104 -2.45 12.26 -16.23
C ASN A 104 -0.95 12.03 -15.93
N ASP A 105 -0.17 13.10 -15.93
CA ASP A 105 1.25 13.18 -15.57
C ASP A 105 1.52 14.19 -14.42
N ASN A 106 0.49 14.90 -13.96
CA ASN A 106 0.61 16.02 -13.01
C ASN A 106 1.13 15.59 -11.62
N ASN A 107 0.94 14.33 -11.25
CA ASN A 107 1.30 13.81 -9.92
C ASN A 107 2.70 13.16 -9.86
N VAL A 108 3.45 13.18 -10.97
CA VAL A 108 4.80 12.59 -11.04
C VAL A 108 5.81 13.65 -11.46
N TYR A 109 6.46 14.26 -10.47
CA TYR A 109 7.50 15.26 -10.73
C TYR A 109 8.74 14.59 -11.36
N LYS A 110 9.15 15.07 -12.54
CA LYS A 110 10.34 14.68 -13.36
C LYS A 110 10.21 13.54 -14.36
N VAL A 111 9.10 12.80 -14.40
CA VAL A 111 8.94 11.76 -15.44
C VAL A 111 8.37 12.42 -16.69
N LYS A 112 9.10 12.34 -17.80
CA LYS A 112 8.66 12.95 -19.07
C LYS A 112 7.63 12.04 -19.76
N ASN A 113 6.70 12.63 -20.51
CA ASN A 113 5.73 11.87 -21.32
C ASN A 113 6.38 10.89 -22.31
N THR A 114 7.62 11.15 -22.74
CA THR A 114 8.40 10.21 -23.55
C THR A 114 8.83 8.97 -22.78
N GLU A 115 9.19 9.13 -21.51
CA GLU A 115 9.62 8.06 -20.60
C GLU A 115 8.42 7.21 -20.17
N ILE A 116 7.29 7.85 -19.88
CA ILE A 116 6.00 7.16 -19.64
C ILE A 116 5.65 6.27 -20.83
N LYS A 117 5.69 6.84 -22.05
CA LYS A 117 5.40 6.08 -23.27
C LYS A 117 6.36 4.91 -23.49
N SER A 118 7.66 5.05 -23.23
CA SER A 118 8.60 3.94 -23.38
C SER A 118 8.32 2.80 -22.40
N ILE A 119 8.02 3.11 -21.13
CA ILE A 119 7.70 2.10 -20.11
C ILE A 119 6.42 1.37 -20.50
N THR A 120 5.39 2.09 -20.96
CA THR A 120 4.12 1.48 -21.40
C THR A 120 4.30 0.56 -22.61
N ILE A 121 5.20 0.88 -23.54
CA ILE A 121 5.49 0.01 -24.70
C ILE A 121 6.20 -1.28 -24.27
N GLU A 122 7.04 -1.24 -23.24
CA GLU A 122 7.75 -2.41 -22.72
C GLU A 122 6.81 -3.41 -22.02
N GLU A 123 5.70 -2.93 -21.44
CA GLU A 123 4.68 -3.75 -20.77
C GLU A 123 3.57 -4.30 -21.70
N LEU A 124 3.54 -3.90 -22.98
CA LEU A 124 2.52 -4.26 -23.99
C LEU A 124 2.95 -5.40 -24.92
#